data_AF-A0A0W0S069-F1
#
_entry.id   AF-A0A0W0S069-F1
#
_cell.length_a   1.000
_cell.length_b   1.000
_cell.length_c   1.000
_cell.angle_alpha   90.00
_cell.angle_beta   90.00
_cell.angle_gamma   90.00
#
_symmetry.space_group_name_H-M   'P 1'
#
loop_
_entity.id
_entity.type
_entity.pdbx_description
1 polymer ?
#
loop_
_entity_poly.entity_id
_entity_poly.type
_entity_poly.pdbx_seq_one_letter_code
_entity_poly.pdbx_strand_id
1 'polypeptide(L)'
;MRLIQCYEEAIARGDIEDDPLQRKVLASMQRLAEDLQLPRRSWLNWLQKLPQPVGLYLYGPVGVGKTYLMDLFYQYVAEEQKVRIHFHHFMQQVDGQLRRLQGQKDPLKRIAAELAKTIRLLCFDEFLVHDVAHAMILAEMLQALFAEGIVLVATSNTPPDELYLNGIQRVRFLPAIALIKTHCEVISLGEKRDYRLGREPLCTAYLYPLNLTTENSLAEQFAAIGGEIEEGGSLAVQNRSIPFVKCSERAVWFEFNVICNLPRSQLDYLEIATRFDTVFVSNIPALTASDTVHVILLIHFIDVMYDRGIRVVMSAAVPLEALYVQGEMSQAFKRTLSRLQEMQSIDYLRRHPRRVAQNIM
;
A
#
# COMPACT_ATOMS: atom_id res chain seq x y z
N MET A 1 -9.11 19.86 20.09
CA MET A 1 -8.48 19.37 21.33
C MET A 1 -8.45 17.84 21.48
N ARG A 2 -9.33 17.05 20.85
CA ARG A 2 -9.35 15.58 21.06
C ARG A 2 -8.15 14.81 20.48
N LEU A 3 -7.62 15.20 19.32
CA LEU A 3 -6.58 14.41 18.63
C LEU A 3 -5.26 14.34 19.40
N ILE A 4 -4.75 15.48 19.86
CA ILE A 4 -3.50 15.55 20.62
C ILE A 4 -3.65 14.83 21.97
N GLN A 5 -4.81 14.95 22.63
CA GLN A 5 -5.08 14.26 23.89
C GLN A 5 -5.06 12.74 23.72
N CYS A 6 -5.72 12.20 22.68
CA CYS A 6 -5.69 10.77 22.41
C CYS A 6 -4.28 10.26 22.08
N TYR A 7 -3.47 11.07 21.39
CA TYR A 7 -2.06 10.78 21.13
C TYR A 7 -1.24 10.73 22.43
N GLU A 8 -1.42 11.70 23.32
CA GLU A 8 -0.76 11.75 24.63
C GLU A 8 -1.17 10.59 25.53
N GLU A 9 -2.45 10.20 25.52
CA GLU A 9 -2.92 9.02 26.24
C GLU A 9 -2.33 7.71 25.68
N ALA A 10 -2.11 7.63 24.36
CA ALA A 10 -1.47 6.47 23.75
C ALA A 10 0.02 6.38 24.12
N ILE A 11 0.71 7.53 24.21
CA ILE A 11 2.07 7.61 24.76
C ILE A 11 2.08 7.17 26.23
N ALA A 12 1.17 7.69 27.05
CA ALA A 12 1.09 7.38 28.48
C ALA A 12 0.81 5.89 28.75
N ARG A 13 0.06 5.23 27.84
CA ARG A 13 -0.19 3.79 27.86
C ARG A 13 0.99 2.94 27.37
N GLY A 14 1.97 3.55 26.70
CA GLY A 14 3.09 2.85 26.09
C GLY A 14 2.77 2.19 24.74
N ASP A 15 1.65 2.55 24.11
CA ASP A 15 1.23 2.00 22.81
C ASP A 15 2.08 2.57 21.65
N ILE A 16 2.61 3.78 21.83
CA ILE A 16 3.40 4.50 20.84
C ILE A 16 4.54 5.29 21.50
N GLU A 17 5.61 5.55 20.73
CA GLU A 17 6.67 6.47 21.13
C GLU A 17 6.34 7.91 20.74
N ASP A 18 6.82 8.88 21.52
CA ASP A 18 6.61 10.30 21.24
C ASP A 18 7.49 10.78 20.08
N ASP A 19 6.87 11.15 18.95
CA ASP A 19 7.55 11.64 17.75
C ASP A 19 7.19 13.11 17.46
N PRO A 20 8.15 14.05 17.51
CA PRO A 20 7.93 15.46 17.20
C PRO A 20 7.35 15.71 15.80
N LEU A 21 7.68 14.88 14.80
CA LEU A 21 7.16 15.01 13.43
C LEU A 21 5.69 14.59 13.38
N GLN A 22 5.31 13.55 14.12
CA GLN A 22 3.91 13.15 14.26
C GLN A 22 3.10 14.24 14.97
N ARG A 23 3.65 14.88 16.02
CA ARG A 23 3.01 16.03 16.68
C ARG A 23 2.76 17.20 15.73
N LYS A 24 3.68 17.48 14.80
CA LYS A 24 3.49 18.51 13.76
C LYS A 24 2.32 18.14 12.85
N VAL A 25 2.24 16.88 12.40
CA VAL A 25 1.11 16.40 11.59
C VAL A 25 -0.21 16.51 12.35
N LEU A 26 -0.22 16.15 13.64
CA LEU A 26 -1.41 16.26 14.49
C LEU A 26 -1.91 17.69 14.63
N ALA A 27 -1.01 18.69 14.67
CA ALA A 27 -1.39 20.09 14.65
C ALA A 27 -2.11 20.47 13.34
N SER A 28 -1.58 20.06 12.18
CA SER A 28 -2.22 20.30 10.88
C SER A 28 -3.55 19.53 10.73
N MET A 29 -3.65 18.32 11.26
CA MET A 29 -4.88 17.53 11.33
C MET A 29 -5.93 18.18 12.24
N GLN A 30 -5.52 18.72 13.39
CA GLN A 30 -6.41 19.43 14.30
C GLN A 30 -6.95 20.70 13.66
N ARG A 31 -6.09 21.49 12.98
CA ARG A 31 -6.52 22.65 12.18
C ARG A 31 -7.57 22.24 11.14
N LEU A 32 -7.27 21.21 10.34
CA LEU A 32 -8.21 20.74 9.32
C LEU A 32 -9.53 20.26 9.92
N ALA A 33 -9.49 19.55 11.06
CA ALA A 33 -10.70 19.11 11.76
C ALA A 33 -11.57 20.28 12.23
N GLU A 34 -10.97 21.41 12.62
CA GLU A 34 -11.66 22.64 12.99
C GLU A 34 -12.23 23.37 11.75
N ASP A 35 -11.45 23.47 10.67
CA ASP A 35 -11.88 24.06 9.40
C ASP A 35 -13.10 23.30 8.80
N LEU A 36 -13.16 21.98 8.99
CA LEU A 36 -14.29 21.15 8.54
C LEU A 36 -15.57 21.39 9.35
N GLN A 37 -15.51 21.94 10.57
CA GLN A 37 -16.72 22.29 11.33
C GLN A 37 -17.41 23.54 10.79
N LEU A 38 -16.70 24.38 10.05
CA LEU A 38 -17.30 25.55 9.40
C LEU A 38 -18.23 25.09 8.26
N PRO A 39 -19.37 25.77 8.04
CA PRO A 39 -20.29 25.40 6.95
C PRO A 39 -19.63 25.60 5.59
N ARG A 40 -20.07 24.82 4.57
CA ARG A 40 -19.65 25.03 3.18
C ARG A 40 -19.95 26.48 2.77
N ARG A 41 -19.00 27.12 2.07
CA ARG A 41 -19.24 28.42 1.43
C ARG A 41 -20.44 28.28 0.50
N SER A 42 -21.49 29.05 0.77
CA SER A 42 -22.70 29.15 -0.04
C SER A 42 -22.85 30.57 -0.56
N TRP A 43 -23.65 30.75 -1.61
CA TRP A 43 -24.02 32.06 -2.16
C TRP A 43 -24.65 32.99 -1.11
N LEU A 44 -25.20 32.44 -0.02
CA LEU A 44 -25.74 33.21 1.11
C LEU A 44 -24.65 33.82 2.02
N ASN A 45 -23.47 33.20 2.07
CA ASN A 45 -22.37 33.59 2.98
C ASN A 45 -21.16 34.14 2.20
N TRP A 46 -21.33 34.54 0.94
CA TRP A 46 -20.25 35.01 0.06
C TRP A 46 -19.54 36.28 0.56
N LEU A 47 -20.21 37.08 1.39
CA LEU A 47 -19.66 38.27 2.05
C LEU A 47 -18.71 37.91 3.21
N GLN A 48 -18.81 36.69 3.76
CA GLN A 48 -17.92 36.21 4.81
C GLN A 48 -16.70 35.52 4.18
N LYS A 49 -15.49 36.02 4.44
CA LYS A 49 -14.23 35.35 4.08
C LYS A 49 -14.02 34.11 4.97
N LEU A 50 -14.84 33.08 4.83
CA LEU A 50 -14.65 31.79 5.49
C LEU A 50 -13.42 31.09 4.89
N PRO A 51 -12.42 30.64 5.66
CA PRO A 51 -11.29 29.90 5.10
C PRO A 51 -11.79 28.61 4.41
N GLN A 52 -11.25 28.28 3.24
CA GLN A 52 -11.51 26.98 2.63
C GLN A 52 -10.59 25.94 3.30
N PRO A 53 -11.11 24.78 3.71
CA PRO A 53 -10.28 23.76 4.33
C PRO A 53 -9.20 23.28 3.36
N VAL A 54 -7.94 23.42 3.76
CA VAL A 54 -6.80 22.88 3.02
C VAL A 54 -6.55 21.45 3.48
N GLY A 55 -6.60 20.52 2.54
CA GLY A 55 -6.37 19.09 2.76
C GLY A 55 -4.94 18.76 3.22
N LEU A 56 -4.64 17.49 3.40
CA LEU A 56 -3.32 17.03 3.86
C LEU A 56 -2.79 15.93 2.96
N TYR A 57 -1.52 16.03 2.56
CA TYR A 57 -0.80 14.97 1.88
C TYR A 57 0.38 14.54 2.75
N LEU A 58 0.24 13.41 3.42
CA LEU A 58 1.25 12.83 4.30
C LEU A 58 2.09 11.83 3.53
N TYR A 59 3.41 12.05 3.49
CA TYR A 59 4.32 11.09 2.87
C TYR A 59 5.52 10.77 3.73
N GLY A 60 6.08 9.58 3.54
CA GLY A 60 7.25 9.10 4.29
C GLY A 60 7.45 7.61 4.08
N PRO A 61 8.59 7.02 4.52
CA PRO A 61 8.83 5.60 4.40
C PRO A 61 7.81 4.77 5.19
N VAL A 62 7.77 3.47 4.96
CA VAL A 62 6.92 2.58 5.76
C VAL A 62 7.37 2.59 7.23
N GLY A 63 6.44 2.39 8.15
CA GLY A 63 6.71 2.29 9.59
C GLY A 63 6.69 3.62 10.34
N VAL A 64 6.66 4.77 9.66
CA VAL A 64 6.66 6.11 10.31
C VAL A 64 5.30 6.55 10.90
N GLY A 65 4.35 5.63 11.06
CA GLY A 65 3.07 5.93 11.72
C GLY A 65 2.01 6.66 10.87
N LYS A 66 2.17 6.79 9.54
CA LYS A 66 1.18 7.45 8.66
C LYS A 66 -0.23 6.88 8.80
N THR A 67 -0.35 5.55 8.80
CA THR A 67 -1.64 4.85 8.94
C THR A 67 -2.26 5.11 10.30
N TYR A 68 -1.47 5.05 11.37
CA TYR A 68 -1.92 5.36 12.72
C TYR A 68 -2.44 6.80 12.83
N LEU A 69 -1.74 7.78 12.26
CA LEU A 69 -2.19 9.17 12.23
C LEU A 69 -3.49 9.34 11.44
N MET A 70 -3.62 8.64 10.31
CA MET A 70 -4.86 8.60 9.53
C MET A 70 -6.01 7.95 10.31
N ASP A 71 -5.75 6.86 11.04
CA ASP A 71 -6.72 6.18 11.91
C ASP A 71 -7.25 7.14 12.98
N LEU A 72 -6.33 7.80 13.69
CA LEU A 72 -6.65 8.76 14.73
C LEU A 72 -7.47 9.93 14.18
N PHE A 73 -7.04 10.53 13.07
CA PHE A 73 -7.78 11.62 12.44
C PHE A 73 -9.18 11.19 12.00
N TYR A 74 -9.29 10.08 11.27
CA TYR A 74 -10.57 9.60 10.74
C TYR A 74 -11.54 9.24 11.86
N GLN A 75 -11.06 8.63 12.95
CA GLN A 75 -11.89 8.26 14.09
C GLN A 75 -12.46 9.47 14.82
N TYR A 76 -11.66 10.52 15.04
CA TYR A 76 -12.02 11.62 15.92
C TYR A 76 -12.45 12.91 15.23
N VAL A 77 -12.32 13.01 13.90
CA VAL A 77 -12.87 14.15 13.15
C VAL A 77 -14.41 14.15 13.23
N ALA A 78 -14.99 15.30 13.55
CA ALA A 78 -16.44 15.46 13.77
C ALA A 78 -17.26 15.46 12.47
N GLU A 79 -16.61 15.60 11.30
CA GLU A 79 -17.28 15.53 9.99
C GLU A 79 -17.90 14.13 9.79
N GLU A 80 -19.19 14.09 9.52
CA GLU A 80 -19.94 12.85 9.30
C GLU A 80 -19.93 12.43 7.83
N GLN A 81 -19.84 13.39 6.91
CA GLN A 81 -19.73 13.15 5.46
C GLN A 81 -18.28 12.81 5.09
N LYS A 82 -17.73 11.77 5.71
CA LYS A 82 -16.35 11.32 5.51
C LYS A 82 -16.32 9.90 4.96
N VAL A 83 -15.38 9.65 4.06
CA VAL A 83 -15.09 8.33 3.51
C VAL A 83 -13.60 8.09 3.57
N ARG A 84 -13.21 6.88 3.94
CA ARG A 84 -11.84 6.39 3.87
C ARG A 84 -11.77 5.20 2.95
N ILE A 85 -10.83 5.22 2.01
CA ILE A 85 -10.70 4.17 0.99
C ILE A 85 -9.25 4.09 0.48
N HIS A 86 -8.81 2.89 0.10
CA HIS A 86 -7.55 2.76 -0.64
C HIS A 86 -7.66 3.39 -2.03
N PHE A 87 -6.63 4.13 -2.45
CA PHE A 87 -6.65 4.86 -3.72
C PHE A 87 -6.96 3.96 -4.93
N HIS A 88 -6.38 2.75 -5.01
CA HIS A 88 -6.65 1.84 -6.12
C HIS A 88 -8.13 1.40 -6.19
N HIS A 89 -8.76 1.12 -5.04
CA HIS A 89 -10.18 0.76 -4.98
C HIS A 89 -11.08 1.92 -5.41
N PHE A 90 -10.72 3.15 -5.02
CA PHE A 90 -11.40 4.34 -5.53
C PHE A 90 -11.33 4.43 -7.05
N MET A 91 -10.14 4.28 -7.64
CA MET A 91 -9.97 4.33 -9.10
C MET A 91 -10.73 3.21 -9.83
N GLN A 92 -10.77 1.99 -9.26
CA GLN A 92 -11.58 0.90 -9.82
C GLN A 92 -13.08 1.24 -9.87
N GLN A 93 -13.60 1.91 -8.84
CA GLN A 93 -15.00 2.33 -8.82
C GLN A 93 -15.28 3.46 -9.81
N VAL A 94 -14.35 4.42 -9.94
CA VAL A 94 -14.38 5.46 -10.97
C VAL A 94 -14.42 4.82 -12.37
N ASP A 95 -13.55 3.84 -12.66
CA ASP A 95 -13.56 3.13 -13.94
C ASP A 95 -14.90 2.42 -14.20
N GLY A 96 -15.48 1.83 -13.16
CA GLY A 96 -16.83 1.24 -13.20
C GLY A 96 -17.89 2.26 -13.63
N GLN A 97 -17.89 3.45 -13.03
CA GLN A 97 -18.83 4.52 -13.35
C GLN A 97 -18.57 5.13 -14.73
N LEU A 98 -17.30 5.31 -15.13
CA LEU A 98 -16.93 5.82 -16.46
C LEU A 98 -17.48 4.92 -17.57
N ARG A 99 -17.45 3.59 -17.40
CA ARG A 99 -18.05 2.65 -18.36
C ARG A 99 -19.57 2.81 -18.45
N ARG A 100 -20.26 3.04 -17.33
CA ARG A 100 -21.72 3.27 -17.31
C ARG A 100 -22.11 4.60 -17.95
N LEU A 101 -21.26 5.62 -17.81
CA LEU A 101 -21.47 6.96 -18.34
C LEU A 101 -20.84 7.16 -19.73
N GLN A 102 -20.48 6.07 -20.42
CA GLN A 102 -19.83 6.14 -21.73
C GLN A 102 -20.71 6.90 -22.74
N GLY A 103 -20.09 7.83 -23.48
CA GLY A 103 -20.78 8.69 -24.45
C GLY A 103 -21.46 9.91 -23.84
N GLN A 104 -21.45 10.07 -22.52
CA GLN A 104 -21.94 11.28 -21.85
C GLN A 104 -20.83 12.33 -21.78
N LYS A 105 -21.23 13.62 -21.80
CA LYS A 105 -20.31 14.74 -21.67
C LYS A 105 -19.83 14.90 -20.22
N ASP A 106 -18.53 15.09 -20.05
CA ASP A 106 -17.82 15.33 -18.78
C ASP A 106 -18.19 14.31 -17.67
N PRO A 107 -17.98 13.00 -17.89
CA PRO A 107 -18.43 11.97 -16.96
C PRO A 107 -17.76 12.06 -15.59
N LEU A 108 -16.49 12.48 -15.51
CA LEU A 108 -15.77 12.67 -14.23
C LEU A 108 -16.39 13.78 -13.37
N LYS A 109 -16.86 14.88 -13.98
CA LYS A 109 -17.58 15.94 -13.26
C LYS A 109 -18.88 15.42 -12.67
N ARG A 110 -19.62 14.59 -13.42
CA ARG A 110 -20.84 13.95 -12.91
C ARG A 110 -20.53 13.02 -11.73
N ILE A 111 -19.48 12.21 -11.84
CA ILE A 111 -19.05 11.31 -10.76
C ILE A 111 -18.70 12.14 -9.50
N ALA A 112 -17.91 13.21 -9.65
CA ALA A 112 -17.56 14.07 -8.53
C ALA A 112 -18.79 14.74 -7.89
N ALA A 113 -19.72 15.25 -8.69
CA ALA A 113 -20.96 15.86 -8.20
C ALA A 113 -21.85 14.87 -7.44
N GLU A 114 -21.93 13.61 -7.89
CA GLU A 114 -22.65 12.55 -7.16
C GLU A 114 -21.97 12.22 -5.83
N LEU A 115 -20.64 12.06 -5.82
CA LEU A 115 -19.87 11.84 -4.59
C LEU A 115 -20.03 13.00 -3.60
N ALA A 116 -20.05 14.24 -4.07
CA ALA A 116 -20.12 15.44 -3.24
C ALA A 116 -21.44 15.60 -2.46
N LYS A 117 -22.48 14.84 -2.83
CA LYS A 117 -23.76 14.77 -2.09
C LYS A 117 -23.62 14.07 -0.75
N THR A 118 -22.72 13.09 -0.65
CA THR A 118 -22.54 12.26 0.54
C THR A 118 -21.15 12.39 1.16
N ILE A 119 -20.18 12.92 0.41
CA ILE A 119 -18.79 13.05 0.81
C ILE A 119 -18.37 14.51 0.80
N ARG A 120 -17.81 14.94 1.93
CA ARG A 120 -17.11 16.20 2.10
C ARG A 120 -15.64 15.99 2.41
N LEU A 121 -15.29 14.95 3.15
CA LEU A 121 -13.92 14.57 3.47
C LEU A 121 -13.60 13.20 2.84
N LEU A 122 -12.62 13.17 1.94
CA LEU A 122 -12.12 11.95 1.32
C LEU A 122 -10.72 11.63 1.84
N CYS A 123 -10.60 10.50 2.53
CA CYS A 123 -9.35 10.00 3.09
C CYS A 123 -8.82 8.87 2.20
N PHE A 124 -7.75 9.13 1.45
CA PHE A 124 -7.05 8.10 0.68
C PHE A 124 -5.94 7.46 1.49
N ASP A 125 -6.02 6.14 1.64
CA ASP A 125 -4.88 5.34 2.03
C ASP A 125 -4.08 4.88 0.81
N GLU A 126 -2.76 4.92 0.96
CA GLU A 126 -1.82 4.43 -0.04
C GLU A 126 -2.03 5.05 -1.42
N PHE A 127 -1.95 6.37 -1.46
CA PHE A 127 -2.01 7.13 -2.70
C PHE A 127 -0.78 6.82 -3.58
N LEU A 128 -0.95 5.84 -4.46
CA LEU A 128 0.10 5.32 -5.33
C LEU A 128 -0.44 5.12 -6.75
N VAL A 129 0.28 5.69 -7.72
CA VAL A 129 -0.12 5.67 -9.13
C VAL A 129 0.91 4.87 -9.94
N HIS A 130 0.48 3.72 -10.44
CA HIS A 130 1.27 2.85 -11.32
C HIS A 130 0.59 2.56 -12.65
N ASP A 131 -0.74 2.57 -12.67
CA ASP A 131 -1.53 2.32 -13.87
C ASP A 131 -1.59 3.57 -14.76
N VAL A 132 -1.29 3.39 -16.05
CA VAL A 132 -1.29 4.45 -17.05
C VAL A 132 -2.69 5.04 -17.23
N ALA A 133 -3.74 4.19 -17.26
CA ALA A 133 -5.11 4.63 -17.44
C ALA A 133 -5.57 5.52 -16.27
N HIS A 134 -5.26 5.10 -15.03
CA HIS A 134 -5.55 5.91 -13.83
C HIS A 134 -4.77 7.23 -13.85
N ALA A 135 -3.49 7.19 -14.21
CA ALA A 135 -2.67 8.40 -14.32
C ALA A 135 -3.23 9.41 -15.32
N MET A 136 -3.81 8.94 -16.44
CA MET A 136 -4.34 9.82 -17.48
C MET A 136 -5.59 10.59 -17.03
N ILE A 137 -6.42 10.01 -16.17
CA ILE A 137 -7.68 10.63 -15.73
C ILE A 137 -7.57 11.33 -14.36
N LEU A 138 -6.51 11.06 -13.60
CA LEU A 138 -6.42 11.51 -12.21
C LEU A 138 -6.45 13.03 -12.06
N ALA A 139 -5.81 13.77 -12.97
CA ALA A 139 -5.82 15.24 -12.93
C ALA A 139 -7.25 15.79 -13.06
N GLU A 140 -8.01 15.30 -14.04
CA GLU A 140 -9.40 15.72 -14.25
C GLU A 140 -10.30 15.27 -13.09
N MET A 141 -10.07 14.07 -12.54
CA MET A 141 -10.82 13.58 -11.40
C MET A 141 -10.58 14.42 -10.14
N LEU A 142 -9.32 14.70 -9.80
CA LEU A 142 -8.98 15.58 -8.66
C LEU A 142 -9.54 16.98 -8.85
N GLN A 143 -9.44 17.54 -10.07
CA GLN A 143 -9.99 18.84 -10.39
C GLN A 143 -11.52 18.87 -10.15
N ALA A 144 -12.23 17.83 -10.58
CA ALA A 144 -13.66 17.72 -10.37
C ALA A 144 -14.03 17.59 -8.88
N LEU A 145 -13.31 16.75 -8.11
CA LEU A 145 -13.52 16.60 -6.67
C LEU A 145 -13.30 17.93 -5.93
N PHE A 146 -12.21 18.64 -6.23
CA PHE A 146 -11.91 19.92 -5.58
C PHE A 146 -12.89 21.02 -5.98
N ALA A 147 -13.39 21.02 -7.22
CA ALA A 147 -14.42 21.97 -7.67
C ALA A 147 -15.74 21.81 -6.90
N GLU A 148 -16.08 20.58 -6.51
CA GLU A 148 -17.25 20.27 -5.67
C GLU A 148 -17.00 20.50 -4.15
N GLY A 149 -15.81 20.98 -3.79
CA GLY A 149 -15.44 21.28 -2.41
C GLY A 149 -15.18 20.04 -1.55
N ILE A 150 -14.82 18.91 -2.18
CA ILE A 150 -14.33 17.73 -1.45
C ILE A 150 -12.91 18.01 -0.97
N VAL A 151 -12.68 17.77 0.31
CA VAL A 151 -11.38 17.94 0.97
C VAL A 151 -10.64 16.61 1.00
N LEU A 152 -9.38 16.62 0.60
CA LEU A 152 -8.54 15.43 0.51
C LEU A 152 -7.61 15.30 1.71
N VAL A 153 -7.55 14.12 2.32
CA VAL A 153 -6.45 13.70 3.19
C VAL A 153 -5.87 12.44 2.58
N ALA A 154 -4.56 12.40 2.33
CA ALA A 154 -3.90 11.26 1.68
C ALA A 154 -2.67 10.81 2.45
N THR A 155 -2.47 9.49 2.54
CA THR A 155 -1.18 8.90 2.95
C THR A 155 -0.47 8.28 1.75
N SER A 156 0.85 8.47 1.64
CA SER A 156 1.67 7.86 0.58
C SER A 156 3.07 7.51 1.07
N ASN A 157 3.74 6.59 0.38
CA ASN A 157 5.18 6.35 0.56
C ASN A 157 6.03 7.22 -0.36
N THR A 158 5.41 7.98 -1.26
CA THR A 158 6.08 8.73 -2.32
C THR A 158 5.74 10.22 -2.19
N PRO A 159 6.70 11.15 -2.25
CA PRO A 159 6.37 12.57 -2.32
C PRO A 159 5.60 12.89 -3.61
N PRO A 160 4.78 13.96 -3.63
CA PRO A 160 3.97 14.30 -4.81
C PRO A 160 4.78 14.42 -6.10
N ASP A 161 5.99 14.98 -6.03
CA ASP A 161 6.87 15.16 -7.19
C ASP A 161 7.41 13.84 -7.76
N GLU A 162 7.39 12.75 -7.01
CA GLU A 162 7.86 11.44 -7.46
C GLU A 162 6.72 10.49 -7.84
N LEU A 163 5.45 10.90 -7.64
CA LEU A 163 4.30 10.13 -8.09
C LEU A 163 4.38 9.93 -9.61
N TYR A 164 4.33 8.67 -10.06
CA TYR A 164 4.39 8.30 -11.47
C TYR A 164 5.68 8.76 -12.21
N LEU A 165 6.83 8.81 -11.49
CA LEU A 165 8.11 9.38 -11.98
C LEU A 165 8.60 8.82 -13.33
N ASN A 166 8.45 7.52 -13.52
CA ASN A 166 8.86 6.82 -14.74
C ASN A 166 7.66 6.36 -15.58
N GLY A 167 6.50 6.98 -15.37
CA GLY A 167 5.27 6.62 -16.04
C GLY A 167 5.19 7.12 -17.49
N ILE A 168 4.49 6.36 -18.34
CA ILE A 168 4.23 6.73 -19.74
C ILE A 168 3.45 8.05 -19.78
N GLN A 169 3.90 9.01 -20.60
CA GLN A 169 3.30 10.34 -20.74
C GLN A 169 3.19 11.15 -19.43
N ARG A 170 4.17 11.02 -18.53
CA ARG A 170 4.26 11.77 -17.25
C ARG A 170 3.90 13.26 -17.33
N VAL A 171 4.20 13.94 -18.42
CA VAL A 171 3.83 15.36 -18.62
C VAL A 171 2.33 15.59 -18.41
N ARG A 172 1.47 14.65 -18.83
CA ARG A 172 0.01 14.71 -18.62
C ARG A 172 -0.41 14.50 -17.17
N PHE A 173 0.47 13.93 -16.34
CA PHE A 173 0.25 13.70 -14.92
C PHE A 173 0.65 14.89 -14.04
N LEU A 174 1.56 15.77 -14.52
CA LEU A 174 2.01 16.95 -13.78
C LEU A 174 0.87 17.85 -13.25
N PRO A 175 -0.26 18.05 -13.99
CA PRO A 175 -1.40 18.78 -13.45
C PRO A 175 -2.01 18.15 -12.18
N ALA A 176 -2.01 16.82 -12.05
CA ALA A 176 -2.47 16.16 -10.82
C ALA A 176 -1.56 16.50 -9.63
N ILE A 177 -0.25 16.51 -9.84
CA ILE A 177 0.74 16.91 -8.82
C ILE A 177 0.52 18.36 -8.40
N ALA A 178 0.28 19.26 -9.37
CA ALA A 178 -0.01 20.66 -9.10
C ALA A 178 -1.28 20.84 -8.28
N LEU A 179 -2.35 20.09 -8.58
CA LEU A 179 -3.61 20.11 -7.83
C LEU A 179 -3.40 19.63 -6.39
N ILE A 180 -2.67 18.55 -6.17
CA ILE A 180 -2.33 18.07 -4.82
C ILE A 180 -1.61 19.16 -4.03
N LYS A 181 -0.57 19.78 -4.61
CA LYS A 181 0.20 20.85 -3.94
C LYS A 181 -0.60 22.12 -3.69
N THR A 182 -1.64 22.37 -4.48
CA THR A 182 -2.50 23.56 -4.36
C THR A 182 -3.55 23.36 -3.28
N HIS A 183 -4.15 22.18 -3.21
CA HIS A 183 -5.28 21.89 -2.33
C HIS A 183 -4.89 21.17 -1.03
N CYS A 184 -3.65 20.69 -0.92
CA CYS A 184 -3.15 20.00 0.25
C CYS A 184 -1.87 20.63 0.80
N GLU A 185 -1.77 20.68 2.12
CA GLU A 185 -0.51 20.87 2.83
C GLU A 185 0.28 19.56 2.74
N VAL A 186 1.48 19.63 2.15
CA VAL A 186 2.34 18.46 1.94
C VAL A 186 3.29 18.33 3.13
N ILE A 187 3.14 17.25 3.90
CA ILE A 187 3.91 17.04 5.14
C ILE A 187 4.72 15.75 5.01
N SER A 188 6.02 15.86 5.26
CA SER A 188 6.94 14.72 5.32
C SER A 188 7.00 14.17 6.74
N LEU A 189 6.77 12.87 6.88
CA LEU A 189 7.02 12.09 8.09
C LEU A 189 8.33 11.32 7.85
N GLY A 190 9.40 11.85 8.44
CA GLY A 190 10.77 11.34 8.34
C GLY A 190 11.71 12.32 7.62
N GLU A 191 12.65 12.92 8.34
CA GLU A 191 13.82 13.54 7.72
C GLU A 191 14.83 12.49 7.25
N LYS A 192 15.67 12.85 6.27
CA LYS A 192 16.82 12.12 5.70
C LYS A 192 17.73 11.53 6.79
N ARG A 193 17.31 10.46 7.45
CA ARG A 193 18.21 9.41 7.91
C ARG A 193 18.19 8.37 6.82
N ASP A 194 19.36 8.16 6.23
CA ASP A 194 19.62 7.03 5.38
C ASP A 194 19.42 5.77 6.24
N TYR A 195 18.17 5.28 6.30
CA TYR A 195 17.81 4.06 7.02
C TYR A 195 18.45 2.81 6.38
N ARG A 196 19.21 2.95 5.29
CA ARG A 196 20.03 1.86 4.72
C ARG A 196 21.17 1.43 5.64
N LEU A 197 21.41 2.12 6.74
CA LEU A 197 22.42 1.78 7.73
C LEU A 197 21.78 1.77 9.13
N GLY A 198 21.44 0.57 9.64
CA GLY A 198 21.28 0.39 11.08
C GLY A 198 19.99 -0.27 11.58
N ARG A 199 19.16 -0.88 10.73
CA ARG A 199 18.21 -1.88 11.24
C ARG A 199 18.93 -3.22 11.20
N GLU A 200 19.24 -3.79 12.37
CA GLU A 200 19.68 -5.19 12.43
C GLU A 200 18.59 -6.03 11.75
N PRO A 201 18.90 -6.75 10.66
CA PRO A 201 17.96 -7.70 10.10
C PRO A 201 17.69 -8.74 11.18
N LEU A 202 16.43 -8.93 11.55
CA LEU A 202 16.04 -10.20 12.15
C LEU A 202 16.14 -11.21 11.01
N CYS A 203 17.30 -11.85 10.89
CA CYS A 203 17.63 -12.85 9.89
C CYS A 203 16.79 -14.13 10.07
N THR A 204 15.47 -14.05 9.88
CA THR A 204 14.58 -15.22 9.93
C THR A 204 13.73 -15.38 8.67
N ALA A 205 13.43 -14.31 7.93
CA ALA A 205 12.57 -14.39 6.75
C ALA A 205 13.30 -14.72 5.43
N TYR A 206 14.62 -14.51 5.33
CA TYR A 206 15.42 -14.88 4.15
C TYR A 206 16.62 -15.73 4.57
N LEU A 207 16.55 -17.02 4.28
CA LEU A 207 17.51 -18.03 4.71
C LEU A 207 18.47 -18.37 3.57
N TYR A 208 19.77 -18.24 3.83
CA TYR A 208 20.82 -18.64 2.89
C TYR A 208 22.08 -19.05 3.68
N PRO A 209 23.00 -19.83 3.08
CA PRO A 209 22.85 -20.54 1.80
C PRO A 209 21.99 -21.81 1.95
N LEU A 210 21.50 -22.37 0.84
CA LEU A 210 20.80 -23.66 0.86
C LEU A 210 21.68 -24.76 1.46
N ASN A 211 21.28 -25.21 2.64
CA ASN A 211 21.88 -26.32 3.38
C ASN A 211 20.87 -26.87 4.40
N LEU A 212 21.23 -27.99 5.05
CA LEU A 212 20.39 -28.64 6.07
C LEU A 212 20.00 -27.70 7.22
N THR A 213 20.86 -26.74 7.60
CA THR A 213 20.55 -25.77 8.66
C THR A 213 19.42 -24.83 8.25
N THR A 214 19.48 -24.26 7.03
CA THR A 214 18.42 -23.39 6.51
C THR A 214 17.13 -24.14 6.25
N GLU A 215 17.21 -25.40 5.82
CA GLU A 215 16.05 -26.27 5.61
C GLU A 215 15.34 -26.57 6.94
N ASN A 216 16.10 -26.97 7.97
CA ASN A 216 15.57 -27.19 9.31
C ASN A 216 14.95 -25.90 9.88
N SER A 217 15.61 -24.76 9.72
CA SER A 217 15.06 -23.48 10.19
C SER A 217 13.76 -23.11 9.48
N LEU A 218 13.64 -23.37 8.18
CA LEU A 218 12.41 -23.14 7.42
C LEU A 218 11.28 -24.04 7.94
N ALA A 219 11.58 -25.32 8.19
CA ALA A 219 10.63 -26.29 8.72
C ALA A 219 10.19 -25.97 10.16
N GLU A 220 11.12 -25.56 11.03
CA GLU A 220 10.84 -25.12 12.40
C GLU A 220 9.93 -23.88 12.41
N GLN A 221 10.23 -22.89 11.56
CA GLN A 221 9.39 -21.69 11.42
C GLN A 221 7.98 -22.02 10.92
N PHE A 222 7.84 -22.98 9.99
CA PHE A 222 6.53 -23.43 9.54
C PHE A 222 5.76 -24.13 10.67
N ALA A 223 6.41 -25.05 11.39
CA ALA A 223 5.80 -25.77 12.51
C ALA A 223 5.35 -24.83 13.64
N ALA A 224 6.09 -23.74 13.88
CA ALA A 224 5.78 -22.75 14.90
C ALA A 224 4.49 -21.94 14.63
N ILE A 225 3.96 -21.93 13.40
CA ILE A 225 2.69 -21.27 13.07
C ILE A 225 1.50 -21.98 13.74
N GLY A 226 1.67 -23.29 14.02
CA GLY A 226 0.64 -24.13 14.64
C GLY A 226 -0.49 -24.53 13.69
N GLY A 227 -1.41 -25.36 14.21
CA GLY A 227 -2.52 -25.94 13.46
C GLY A 227 -2.23 -27.34 12.91
N GLU A 228 -3.25 -27.95 12.31
CA GLU A 228 -3.07 -29.21 11.57
C GLU A 228 -2.26 -28.95 10.30
N ILE A 229 -1.24 -29.79 10.07
CA ILE A 229 -0.34 -29.67 8.92
C ILE A 229 -0.63 -30.82 7.97
N GLU A 230 -0.97 -30.48 6.73
CA GLU A 230 -1.00 -31.40 5.60
C GLU A 230 0.35 -31.34 4.87
N GLU A 231 0.94 -32.49 4.54
CA GLU A 231 2.21 -32.57 3.82
C GLU A 231 2.02 -33.20 2.43
N GLY A 232 2.68 -32.66 1.41
CA GLY A 232 2.71 -33.24 0.06
C GLY A 232 1.38 -33.24 -0.70
N GLY A 233 0.48 -32.30 -0.37
CA GLY A 233 -0.83 -32.17 -1.00
C GLY A 233 -0.87 -31.18 -2.17
N SER A 234 -2.09 -30.78 -2.56
CA SER A 234 -2.27 -29.79 -3.62
C SER A 234 -3.38 -28.78 -3.31
N LEU A 235 -3.11 -27.52 -3.64
CA LEU A 235 -4.02 -26.41 -3.44
C LEU A 235 -4.75 -26.07 -4.74
N ALA A 236 -6.07 -26.05 -4.71
CA ALA A 236 -6.88 -25.58 -5.83
C ALA A 236 -6.91 -24.04 -5.87
N VAL A 237 -6.30 -23.43 -6.88
CA VAL A 237 -6.19 -21.99 -7.12
C VAL A 237 -6.55 -21.68 -8.57
N GLN A 238 -7.49 -20.78 -8.81
CA GLN A 238 -7.99 -20.39 -10.14
C GLN A 238 -8.30 -21.61 -11.03
N ASN A 239 -9.01 -22.60 -10.47
CA ASN A 239 -9.36 -23.89 -11.10
C ASN A 239 -8.16 -24.77 -11.50
N ARG A 240 -6.99 -24.57 -10.88
CA ARG A 240 -5.77 -25.35 -11.12
C ARG A 240 -5.23 -25.90 -9.82
N SER A 241 -4.70 -27.11 -9.87
CA SER A 241 -3.99 -27.72 -8.74
C SER A 241 -2.54 -27.20 -8.69
N ILE A 242 -2.11 -26.71 -7.53
CA ILE A 242 -0.75 -26.28 -7.24
C ILE A 242 -0.20 -27.17 -6.12
N PRO A 243 0.84 -27.99 -6.36
CA PRO A 243 1.40 -28.82 -5.31
C PRO A 243 2.07 -27.96 -4.23
N PHE A 244 1.91 -28.32 -2.96
CA PHE A 244 2.59 -27.69 -1.84
C PHE A 244 3.46 -28.70 -1.10
N VAL A 245 4.49 -28.20 -0.40
CA VAL A 245 5.32 -29.00 0.49
C VAL A 245 4.54 -29.25 1.79
N LYS A 246 4.09 -28.17 2.43
CA LYS A 246 3.25 -28.21 3.62
C LYS A 246 2.14 -27.15 3.55
N CYS A 247 0.99 -27.44 4.13
CA CYS A 247 -0.12 -26.50 4.24
C CYS A 247 -0.74 -26.59 5.64
N SER A 248 -1.08 -25.44 6.20
CA SER A 248 -1.93 -25.31 7.39
C SER A 248 -3.08 -24.37 7.07
N GLU A 249 -3.94 -24.09 8.05
CA GLU A 249 -5.06 -23.14 7.87
C GLU A 249 -4.57 -21.72 7.52
N ARG A 250 -3.41 -21.32 8.03
CA ARG A 250 -2.91 -19.93 7.94
C ARG A 250 -1.62 -19.77 7.14
N ALA A 251 -0.96 -20.87 6.79
CA ALA A 251 0.28 -20.83 6.02
C ALA A 251 0.34 -21.90 4.94
N VAL A 252 1.09 -21.62 3.88
CA VAL A 252 1.37 -22.57 2.82
C VAL A 252 2.84 -22.49 2.40
N TRP A 253 3.43 -23.63 2.10
CA TRP A 253 4.82 -23.75 1.68
C TRP A 253 4.90 -24.35 0.27
N PHE A 254 5.50 -23.59 -0.66
CA PHE A 254 5.78 -24.03 -2.01
C PHE A 254 7.28 -24.19 -2.29
N GLU A 255 7.61 -25.08 -3.23
CA GLU A 255 8.90 -25.06 -3.91
C GLU A 255 8.97 -23.89 -4.91
N PHE A 256 10.13 -23.26 -5.06
CA PHE A 256 10.33 -22.15 -6.00
C PHE A 256 9.90 -22.51 -7.43
N ASN A 257 10.30 -23.68 -7.92
CA ASN A 257 9.99 -24.18 -9.27
C ASN A 257 8.51 -24.52 -9.48
N VAL A 258 7.69 -24.49 -8.43
CA VAL A 258 6.24 -24.65 -8.52
C VAL A 258 5.55 -23.29 -8.58
N ILE A 259 5.90 -22.38 -7.66
CA ILE A 259 5.20 -21.12 -7.50
C ILE A 259 5.67 -20.02 -8.47
N CYS A 260 6.91 -20.11 -8.96
CA CYS A 260 7.49 -19.18 -9.93
C CYS A 260 7.68 -19.83 -11.31
N ASN A 261 6.75 -20.69 -11.75
CA ASN A 261 6.82 -21.36 -13.05
C ASN A 261 5.51 -21.22 -13.82
N LEU A 262 5.52 -21.40 -15.15
CA LEU A 262 4.30 -21.42 -15.93
C LEU A 262 3.42 -22.64 -15.55
N PRO A 263 2.09 -22.51 -15.59
CA PRO A 263 1.30 -21.37 -16.07
C PRO A 263 0.92 -20.35 -14.97
N ARG A 264 1.70 -20.18 -13.90
CA ARG A 264 1.33 -19.25 -12.80
C ARG A 264 1.08 -17.83 -13.30
N SER A 265 0.15 -17.14 -12.65
CA SER A 265 -0.20 -15.76 -12.96
C SER A 265 -0.43 -14.94 -11.69
N GLN A 266 -0.51 -13.62 -11.85
CA GLN A 266 -0.79 -12.71 -10.73
C GLN A 266 -2.12 -13.02 -10.01
N LEU A 267 -3.13 -13.54 -10.73
CA LEU A 267 -4.40 -13.94 -10.13
C LEU A 267 -4.23 -15.11 -9.15
N ASP A 268 -3.32 -16.05 -9.43
CA ASP A 268 -3.02 -17.14 -8.49
C ASP A 268 -2.46 -16.58 -7.18
N TYR A 269 -1.51 -15.65 -7.28
CA TYR A 269 -0.89 -15.05 -6.11
C TYR A 269 -1.88 -14.22 -5.29
N LEU A 270 -2.82 -13.53 -5.96
CA LEU A 270 -3.87 -12.77 -5.28
C LEU A 270 -4.81 -13.68 -4.49
N GLU A 271 -5.17 -14.83 -5.03
CA GLU A 271 -6.00 -15.83 -4.34
C GLU A 271 -5.24 -16.53 -3.22
N ILE A 272 -3.95 -16.84 -3.39
CA ILE A 272 -3.10 -17.35 -2.30
C ILE A 272 -3.07 -16.32 -1.16
N ALA A 273 -2.89 -15.04 -1.47
CA ALA A 273 -2.86 -13.95 -0.51
C ALA A 273 -4.21 -13.65 0.17
N THR A 274 -5.35 -14.17 -0.31
CA THR A 274 -6.61 -14.07 0.44
C THR A 274 -6.81 -15.21 1.43
N ARG A 275 -6.15 -16.35 1.20
CA ARG A 275 -6.30 -17.57 2.01
C ARG A 275 -5.30 -17.60 3.16
N PHE A 276 -4.04 -17.26 2.90
CA PHE A 276 -2.95 -17.43 3.86
C PHE A 276 -2.41 -16.09 4.36
N ASP A 277 -1.90 -16.11 5.59
CA ASP A 277 -1.25 -14.97 6.24
C ASP A 277 0.27 -15.04 6.09
N THR A 278 0.80 -16.24 5.88
CA THR A 278 2.24 -16.51 5.69
C THR A 278 2.45 -17.47 4.52
N VAL A 279 3.41 -17.18 3.66
CA VAL A 279 3.79 -18.05 2.54
C VAL A 279 5.28 -18.37 2.61
N PHE A 280 5.62 -19.65 2.50
CA PHE A 280 7.00 -20.13 2.49
C PHE A 280 7.39 -20.51 1.06
N VAL A 281 8.63 -20.18 0.67
CA VAL A 281 9.19 -20.56 -0.63
C VAL A 281 10.58 -21.16 -0.44
N SER A 282 10.74 -22.44 -0.71
CA SER A 282 12.04 -23.13 -0.61
C SER A 282 12.82 -23.13 -1.92
N ASN A 283 14.13 -23.28 -1.79
CA ASN A 283 15.05 -23.69 -2.87
C ASN A 283 15.13 -22.72 -4.04
N ILE A 284 15.19 -21.41 -3.75
CA ILE A 284 15.39 -20.40 -4.79
C ILE A 284 16.85 -20.47 -5.28
N PRO A 285 17.11 -20.78 -6.56
CA PRO A 285 18.47 -20.83 -7.08
C PRO A 285 19.04 -19.42 -7.25
N ALA A 286 20.35 -19.33 -7.51
CA ALA A 286 20.92 -18.09 -8.04
C ALA A 286 20.34 -17.85 -9.45
N LEU A 287 19.57 -16.77 -9.62
CA LEU A 287 18.90 -16.49 -10.89
C LEU A 287 19.87 -15.81 -11.85
N THR A 288 19.78 -16.21 -13.12
CA THR A 288 20.65 -15.76 -14.20
C THR A 288 19.86 -15.07 -15.29
N ALA A 289 20.54 -14.46 -16.27
CA ALA A 289 19.90 -13.78 -17.38
C ALA A 289 18.99 -14.70 -18.24
N SER A 290 19.14 -16.02 -18.18
CA SER A 290 18.27 -16.98 -18.86
C SER A 290 16.95 -17.27 -18.10
N ASP A 291 16.83 -16.86 -16.85
CA ASP A 291 15.68 -17.17 -15.99
C ASP A 291 14.57 -16.12 -16.07
N THR A 292 14.46 -15.39 -17.19
CA THR A 292 13.55 -14.24 -17.35
C THR A 292 12.12 -14.54 -16.91
N VAL A 293 11.56 -15.71 -17.27
CA VAL A 293 10.21 -16.10 -16.88
C VAL A 293 10.08 -16.30 -15.36
N HIS A 294 11.02 -17.02 -14.73
CA HIS A 294 11.04 -17.22 -13.28
C HIS A 294 11.18 -15.89 -12.54
N VAL A 295 12.01 -14.98 -13.06
CA VAL A 295 12.21 -13.64 -12.50
C VAL A 295 10.93 -12.80 -12.60
N ILE A 296 10.24 -12.80 -13.74
CA ILE A 296 8.96 -12.10 -13.90
C ILE A 296 7.92 -12.62 -12.91
N LEU A 297 7.81 -13.94 -12.77
CA LEU A 297 6.87 -14.57 -11.85
C LEU A 297 7.22 -14.28 -10.38
N LEU A 298 8.51 -14.29 -10.03
CA LEU A 298 8.98 -13.92 -8.70
C LEU A 298 8.68 -12.45 -8.39
N ILE A 299 8.88 -11.53 -9.35
CA ILE A 299 8.51 -10.12 -9.21
C ILE A 299 7.00 -10.02 -8.92
N HIS A 300 6.15 -10.66 -9.72
CA HIS A 300 4.69 -10.63 -9.52
C HIS A 300 4.28 -11.23 -8.17
N PHE A 301 4.89 -12.33 -7.77
CA PHE A 301 4.63 -12.99 -6.49
C PHE A 301 4.97 -12.06 -5.32
N ILE A 302 6.19 -11.51 -5.27
CA ILE A 302 6.62 -10.60 -4.21
C ILE A 302 5.78 -9.33 -4.20
N ASP A 303 5.46 -8.77 -5.36
CA ASP A 303 4.63 -7.56 -5.45
C ASP A 303 3.27 -7.79 -4.79
N VAL A 304 2.60 -8.93 -5.09
CA VAL A 304 1.31 -9.26 -4.46
C VAL A 304 1.43 -9.49 -2.96
N MET A 305 2.41 -10.28 -2.51
CA MET A 305 2.57 -10.58 -1.08
C MET A 305 2.88 -9.32 -0.29
N TYR A 306 3.77 -8.47 -0.81
CA TYR A 306 4.14 -7.20 -0.24
C TYR A 306 2.94 -6.26 -0.09
N ASP A 307 2.17 -6.07 -1.17
CA ASP A 307 1.04 -5.15 -1.20
C ASP A 307 -0.11 -5.65 -0.30
N ARG A 308 -0.27 -6.97 -0.15
CA ARG A 308 -1.29 -7.58 0.73
C ARG A 308 -0.85 -7.72 2.19
N GLY A 309 0.40 -7.40 2.51
CA GLY A 309 0.96 -7.55 3.86
C GLY A 309 1.12 -9.00 4.29
N ILE A 310 1.30 -9.91 3.33
CA ILE A 310 1.53 -11.34 3.60
C ILE A 310 2.98 -11.54 4.00
N ARG A 311 3.19 -12.32 5.06
CA ARG A 311 4.53 -12.67 5.53
C ARG A 311 5.13 -13.68 4.55
N VAL A 312 6.36 -13.44 4.10
CA VAL A 312 7.05 -14.37 3.21
C VAL A 312 8.35 -14.82 3.87
N VAL A 313 8.54 -16.13 3.94
CA VAL A 313 9.79 -16.75 4.41
C VAL A 313 10.39 -17.54 3.25
N MET A 314 11.66 -17.33 2.95
CA MET A 314 12.32 -17.89 1.76
C MET A 314 13.62 -18.59 2.11
N SER A 315 13.96 -19.66 1.39
CA SER A 315 15.33 -20.18 1.35
C SER A 315 15.95 -20.03 -0.04
N ALA A 316 17.20 -19.57 -0.10
CA ALA A 316 17.89 -19.26 -1.35
C ALA A 316 19.35 -19.69 -1.36
N ALA A 317 19.87 -19.96 -2.56
CA ALA A 317 21.23 -20.44 -2.77
C ALA A 317 22.30 -19.38 -2.49
N VAL A 318 21.94 -18.11 -2.59
CA VAL A 318 22.83 -16.95 -2.54
C VAL A 318 22.24 -15.86 -1.64
N PRO A 319 23.06 -14.92 -1.12
CA PRO A 319 22.54 -13.75 -0.43
C PRO A 319 21.61 -12.94 -1.34
N LEU A 320 20.71 -12.19 -0.71
CA LEU A 320 19.62 -11.49 -1.39
C LEU A 320 20.12 -10.52 -2.48
N GLU A 321 21.23 -9.82 -2.26
CA GLU A 321 21.86 -8.89 -3.21
C GLU A 321 22.42 -9.60 -4.46
N ALA A 322 22.73 -10.89 -4.34
CA ALA A 322 23.25 -11.74 -5.40
C ALA A 322 22.17 -12.60 -6.07
N LEU A 323 20.90 -12.48 -5.64
CA LEU A 323 19.81 -13.33 -6.13
C LEU A 323 19.56 -13.19 -7.63
N TYR A 324 19.66 -11.97 -8.17
CA TYR A 324 19.58 -11.70 -9.61
C TYR A 324 20.33 -10.40 -9.95
N VAL A 325 21.53 -10.54 -10.50
CA VAL A 325 22.45 -9.40 -10.73
C VAL A 325 22.33 -8.81 -12.14
N GLN A 326 22.04 -9.64 -13.14
CA GLN A 326 22.07 -9.25 -14.55
C GLN A 326 20.98 -9.93 -15.39
N GLY A 327 20.50 -9.21 -16.40
CA GLY A 327 19.48 -9.66 -17.35
C GLY A 327 18.42 -8.59 -17.61
N GLU A 328 17.46 -8.90 -18.49
CA GLU A 328 16.44 -7.96 -19.00
C GLU A 328 15.62 -7.32 -17.88
N MET A 329 15.33 -8.10 -16.82
CA MET A 329 14.50 -7.65 -15.70
C MET A 329 15.29 -6.96 -14.59
N SER A 330 16.61 -6.75 -14.74
CA SER A 330 17.49 -6.30 -13.66
C SER A 330 17.05 -4.98 -13.01
N GLN A 331 16.56 -4.02 -13.81
CA GLN A 331 16.05 -2.75 -13.28
C GLN A 331 14.74 -2.91 -12.51
N ALA A 332 13.83 -3.75 -13.00
CA ALA A 332 12.59 -4.06 -12.30
C ALA A 332 12.86 -4.84 -11.00
N PHE A 333 13.83 -5.75 -11.03
CA PHE A 333 14.19 -6.58 -9.90
C PHE A 333 14.81 -5.79 -8.73
N LYS A 334 15.46 -4.64 -8.99
CA LYS A 334 15.92 -3.74 -7.91
C LYS A 334 14.77 -3.29 -6.99
N ARG A 335 13.56 -3.13 -7.53
CA ARG A 335 12.36 -2.81 -6.73
C ARG A 335 11.96 -4.01 -5.87
N THR A 336 11.98 -5.21 -6.45
CA THR A 336 11.71 -6.47 -5.73
C THR A 336 12.72 -6.71 -4.63
N LEU A 337 14.01 -6.42 -4.86
CA LEU A 337 15.07 -6.47 -3.87
C LEU A 337 14.76 -5.56 -2.67
N SER A 338 14.39 -4.31 -2.92
CA SER A 338 14.00 -3.37 -1.87
C SER A 338 12.79 -3.85 -1.07
N ARG A 339 11.79 -4.45 -1.74
CA ARG A 339 10.62 -5.04 -1.06
C ARG A 339 11.02 -6.22 -0.19
N LEU A 340 11.84 -7.14 -0.69
CA LEU A 340 12.35 -8.29 0.06
C LEU A 340 13.18 -7.88 1.29
N GLN A 341 13.96 -6.80 1.19
CA GLN A 341 14.68 -6.22 2.33
C GLN A 341 13.70 -5.66 3.37
N GLU A 342 12.68 -4.92 2.92
CA GLU A 342 11.67 -4.38 3.82
C GLU A 342 10.82 -5.47 4.50
N MET A 343 10.51 -6.55 3.77
CA MET A 343 9.76 -7.70 4.29
C MET A 343 10.44 -8.42 5.45
N GLN A 344 11.75 -8.21 5.63
CA GLN A 344 12.53 -8.72 6.76
C GLN A 344 12.46 -7.80 8.00
N SER A 345 11.78 -6.66 7.91
CA SER A 345 11.70 -5.69 9.00
C SER A 345 10.56 -6.00 9.99
N ILE A 346 10.76 -5.65 11.26
CA ILE A 346 9.72 -5.78 12.32
C ILE A 346 8.44 -5.05 11.92
N ASP A 347 8.56 -3.88 11.30
CA ASP A 347 7.42 -3.06 10.86
C ASP A 347 6.57 -3.82 9.83
N TYR A 348 7.21 -4.53 8.90
CA TYR A 348 6.51 -5.35 7.92
C TYR A 348 5.85 -6.56 8.58
N LEU A 349 6.54 -7.26 9.48
CA LEU A 349 6.01 -8.44 10.16
C LEU A 349 4.79 -8.12 11.06
N ARG A 350 4.67 -6.87 11.51
CA ARG A 350 3.51 -6.34 12.25
C ARG A 350 2.31 -6.00 11.37
N ARG A 351 2.44 -5.99 10.02
CA ARG A 351 1.29 -5.78 9.12
C ARG A 351 0.28 -6.92 9.29
N HIS A 352 -1.01 -6.58 9.33
CA HIS A 352 -2.10 -7.54 9.25
C HIS A 352 -2.52 -7.74 7.79
N PRO A 353 -2.81 -8.98 7.35
CA PRO A 353 -3.33 -9.27 6.02
C PRO A 353 -4.60 -8.45 5.73
N ARG A 354 -4.57 -7.64 4.67
CA ARG A 354 -5.71 -6.78 4.32
C ARG A 354 -6.73 -7.56 3.51
N ARG A 355 -7.91 -7.80 4.11
CA ARG A 355 -8.95 -8.67 3.54
C ARG A 355 -10.27 -7.97 3.17
N VAL A 356 -10.38 -6.64 3.18
CA VAL A 356 -11.65 -5.94 2.93
C VAL A 356 -11.54 -4.85 1.85
N ALA A 357 -12.38 -4.94 0.82
CA ALA A 357 -12.66 -3.84 -0.11
C ALA A 357 -14.00 -3.19 0.27
N GLN A 358 -14.00 -1.90 0.61
CA GLN A 358 -15.22 -1.11 0.86
C GLN A 358 -15.78 -0.60 -0.48
N ASN A 359 -17.07 -0.84 -0.75
CA ASN A 359 -17.76 -0.24 -1.89
C ASN A 359 -18.40 1.10 -1.48
N ILE A 360 -18.09 2.19 -2.20
CA ILE A 360 -18.59 3.54 -1.90
C ILE A 360 -19.36 4.15 -3.10
N MET A 361 -19.58 3.38 -4.17
CA MET A 361 -20.28 3.78 -5.40
C MET A 361 -21.32 2.78 -5.89
#